data_AF-A0A437LZS5-F1
#
_entry.id   AF-A0A437LZS5-F1
#
_cell.length_a   1.000
_cell.length_b   1.000
_cell.length_c   1.000
_cell.angle_alpha   90.00
_cell.angle_beta   90.00
_cell.angle_gamma   90.00
#
_symmetry.space_group_name_H-M   'P 1'
#
loop_
_entity.id
_entity.type
_entity.pdbx_description
1 polymer ?
#
loop_
_entity_poly.entity_id
_entity_poly.type
_entity_poly.pdbx_seq_one_letter_code
_entity_poly.pdbx_strand_id
1 'polypeptide(L)'
;MATALIPDESPLCASFRGAGDARDLYRIWVDGPVLQIEACGHWSLAVAKAYDRDIRRIIAACRLISPHLRVIADRSEIPSFDPGGHELLLATYNDILREGDRIALVVDSSVTKGHIRRIAGREETQAFLSLSAARTWVLAYG
;
A
#
# COMPACT_ATOMS: atom_id res chain seq x y z
N MET A 1 -17.48 -4.09 17.62
CA MET A 1 -17.90 -4.71 16.35
C MET A 1 -16.72 -5.54 15.87
N ALA A 2 -16.94 -6.79 15.45
CA ALA A 2 -15.85 -7.63 14.98
C ALA A 2 -15.36 -7.11 13.62
N THR A 3 -14.12 -6.63 13.56
CA THR A 3 -13.45 -6.23 12.32
C THR A 3 -13.26 -7.49 11.48
N ALA A 4 -14.04 -7.63 10.41
CA ALA A 4 -13.87 -8.73 9.47
C ALA A 4 -12.50 -8.58 8.79
N LEU A 5 -11.61 -9.54 9.03
CA LEU A 5 -10.27 -9.58 8.46
C LEU A 5 -10.28 -10.36 7.15
N ILE A 6 -9.36 -10.05 6.23
CA ILE A 6 -9.22 -10.83 5.00
C ILE A 6 -8.74 -12.24 5.40
N PRO A 7 -9.46 -13.32 5.07
CA PRO A 7 -9.04 -14.67 5.41
C PRO A 7 -7.89 -15.12 4.50
N ASP A 8 -6.87 -15.72 5.11
CA ASP A 8 -5.60 -16.12 4.47
C ASP A 8 -5.79 -17.13 3.33
N GLU A 9 -6.88 -17.92 3.38
CA GLU A 9 -7.24 -18.95 2.40
C GLU A 9 -8.19 -18.48 1.29
N SER A 10 -8.49 -17.18 1.18
CA SER A 10 -9.37 -16.70 0.12
C SER A 10 -8.77 -16.96 -1.27
N PRO A 11 -9.53 -17.49 -2.25
CA PRO A 11 -9.10 -17.60 -3.65
C PRO A 11 -8.61 -16.27 -4.25
N LEU A 12 -9.10 -15.16 -3.69
CA LEU A 12 -8.64 -13.80 -4.01
C LEU A 12 -7.16 -13.58 -3.65
N CYS A 13 -6.71 -14.07 -2.49
CA CYS A 13 -5.31 -13.97 -2.05
C CYS A 13 -4.35 -14.68 -3.01
N ALA A 14 -4.75 -15.84 -3.55
CA ALA A 14 -4.00 -16.57 -4.56
C ALA A 14 -3.99 -15.86 -5.92
N SER A 15 -5.10 -15.19 -6.29
CA SER A 15 -5.18 -14.40 -7.54
C SER A 15 -4.37 -13.11 -7.54
N PHE A 16 -3.95 -12.63 -6.37
CA PHE A 16 -3.08 -11.47 -6.22
C PHE A 16 -1.61 -11.82 -6.07
N ARG A 17 -1.25 -13.03 -5.59
CA ARG A 17 0.12 -13.54 -5.66
C ARG A 17 0.57 -13.59 -7.14
N GLY A 18 1.24 -12.54 -7.60
CA GLY A 18 1.65 -12.37 -9.00
C GLY A 18 0.95 -11.24 -9.77
N ALA A 19 0.07 -10.46 -9.13
CA ALA A 19 -0.38 -9.18 -9.67
C ALA A 19 0.75 -8.14 -9.46
N GLY A 20 1.67 -8.12 -10.42
CA GLY A 20 2.79 -7.21 -10.51
C GLY A 20 2.97 -6.78 -11.96
N ASP A 21 3.69 -5.68 -12.19
CA ASP A 21 4.26 -5.42 -13.51
C ASP A 21 5.05 -6.67 -13.95
N ALA A 22 4.91 -7.09 -15.21
CA ALA A 22 5.71 -8.16 -15.83
C ALA A 22 7.25 -7.99 -15.70
N ARG A 23 7.69 -6.83 -15.21
CA ARG A 23 9.08 -6.45 -14.94
C ARG A 23 9.49 -6.58 -13.46
N ASP A 24 8.67 -7.22 -12.63
CA ASP A 24 8.95 -7.46 -11.20
C ASP A 24 9.17 -6.19 -10.35
N LEU A 25 8.64 -5.03 -10.77
CA LEU A 25 8.78 -3.75 -10.06
C LEU A 25 7.89 -3.62 -8.82
N TYR A 26 6.85 -4.44 -8.72
CA TYR A 26 6.07 -4.58 -7.51
C TYR A 26 5.38 -5.93 -7.42
N ARG A 27 5.11 -6.35 -6.18
CA ARG A 27 4.28 -7.50 -5.84
C ARG A 27 3.23 -7.08 -4.83
N ILE A 28 2.03 -7.64 -4.97
CA ILE A 28 0.92 -7.39 -4.06
C ILE A 28 0.41 -8.74 -3.58
N TRP A 29 0.19 -8.92 -2.28
CA TRP A 29 -0.37 -10.16 -1.75
C TRP A 29 -1.09 -9.89 -0.43
N VAL A 30 -1.86 -10.87 0.03
CA VAL A 30 -2.48 -10.82 1.36
C VAL A 30 -1.67 -11.70 2.30
N ASP A 31 -1.42 -11.19 3.51
CA ASP A 31 -0.69 -11.84 4.60
C ASP A 31 -1.53 -11.69 5.87
N GLY A 32 -2.36 -12.71 6.13
CA GLY A 32 -3.41 -12.65 7.14
C GLY A 32 -4.34 -11.43 6.92
N PRO A 33 -4.51 -10.53 7.91
CA PRO A 33 -5.39 -9.37 7.77
C PRO A 33 -4.84 -8.23 6.91
N VAL A 34 -3.58 -8.32 6.46
CA VAL A 34 -2.86 -7.20 5.83
C VAL A 34 -2.72 -7.42 4.33
N LEU A 35 -3.05 -6.40 3.54
CA LEU A 35 -2.63 -6.30 2.15
C LEU A 35 -1.19 -5.77 2.11
N GLN A 36 -0.28 -6.63 1.69
CA GLN A 36 1.13 -6.32 1.53
C GLN A 36 1.42 -5.89 0.10
N ILE A 37 2.27 -4.88 -0.02
CA ILE A 37 2.77 -4.38 -1.29
C ILE A 37 4.27 -4.22 -1.11
N GLU A 38 5.05 -4.86 -1.97
CA GLU A 38 6.49 -4.67 -2.08
C GLU A 38 6.74 -4.02 -3.43
N ALA A 39 7.52 -2.94 -3.45
CA ALA A 39 7.80 -2.21 -4.65
C ALA A 39 9.27 -1.77 -4.66
N CYS A 40 9.91 -1.91 -5.81
CA CYS A 40 11.34 -1.70 -5.97
C CYS A 40 11.67 -1.06 -7.33
N GLY A 41 12.94 -0.72 -7.49
CA GLY A 41 13.50 -0.23 -8.74
C GLY A 41 13.09 1.22 -9.04
N HIS A 42 13.24 1.60 -10.31
CA HIS A 42 12.94 2.95 -10.77
C HIS A 42 11.59 3.02 -11.47
N TRP A 43 10.74 3.94 -11.03
CA TRP A 43 9.37 4.08 -11.51
C TRP A 43 9.22 5.28 -12.42
N SER A 44 9.07 4.98 -13.72
CA SER A 44 8.54 5.96 -14.66
C SER A 44 7.08 6.26 -14.36
N LEU A 45 6.59 7.40 -14.87
CA LEU A 45 5.16 7.74 -14.76
C LEU A 45 4.23 6.66 -15.33
N ALA A 46 4.67 5.93 -16.36
CA ALA A 46 3.89 4.84 -16.94
C ALA A 46 3.74 3.65 -15.97
N VAL A 47 4.80 3.30 -15.25
CA VAL A 47 4.78 2.27 -14.19
C VAL A 47 3.86 2.70 -13.07
N ALA A 48 3.98 3.95 -12.61
CA ALA A 48 3.13 4.48 -11.55
C ALA A 48 1.63 4.45 -11.92
N LYS A 49 1.27 4.72 -13.19
CA LYS A 49 -0.10 4.59 -13.71
C LYS A 49 -0.58 3.14 -13.83
N ALA A 50 0.30 2.21 -14.18
CA ALA A 50 -0.04 0.79 -14.20
C ALA A 50 -0.34 0.31 -12.77
N TYR A 51 0.52 0.68 -11.82
CA TYR A 51 0.32 0.41 -10.41
C TYR A 51 -0.99 1.00 -9.86
N ASP A 52 -1.31 2.26 -10.18
CA ASP A 52 -2.58 2.91 -9.77
C ASP A 52 -3.81 2.09 -10.20
N ARG A 53 -3.81 1.59 -11.44
CA ARG A 53 -4.89 0.77 -11.96
C ARG A 53 -5.01 -0.56 -11.21
N ASP A 54 -3.88 -1.22 -10.97
CA ASP A 54 -3.86 -2.51 -10.28
C ASP A 54 -4.29 -2.37 -8.82
N ILE A 55 -3.75 -1.39 -8.10
CA ILE A 55 -4.08 -1.22 -6.68
C ILE A 55 -5.56 -0.85 -6.49
N ARG A 56 -6.14 -0.04 -7.38
CA ARG A 56 -7.58 0.27 -7.39
C ARG A 56 -8.42 -1.00 -7.57
N ARG A 57 -8.06 -1.85 -8.54
CA ARG A 57 -8.75 -3.13 -8.79
C ARG A 57 -8.67 -4.06 -7.58
N ILE A 58 -7.49 -4.19 -6.99
CA ILE A 58 -7.24 -5.08 -5.86
C ILE A 58 -7.99 -4.61 -4.62
N ILE A 59 -7.89 -3.32 -4.28
CA ILE A 59 -8.61 -2.74 -3.12
C ILE A 59 -10.12 -2.86 -3.28
N ALA A 60 -10.66 -2.66 -4.49
CA ALA A 60 -12.08 -2.87 -4.75
C ALA A 60 -12.52 -4.32 -4.49
N ALA A 61 -11.69 -5.29 -4.85
CA ALA A 61 -11.97 -6.71 -4.60
C ALA A 61 -11.81 -7.08 -3.10
N CYS A 62 -10.75 -6.62 -2.43
CA CYS A 62 -10.55 -6.85 -0.99
C CYS A 62 -11.70 -6.28 -0.16
N ARG A 63 -12.29 -5.17 -0.60
CA ARG A 63 -13.43 -4.52 0.05
C ARG A 63 -14.72 -5.32 0.06
N LEU A 64 -14.86 -6.28 -0.85
CA LEU A 64 -16.01 -7.20 -0.82
C LEU A 64 -15.94 -8.17 0.36
N ILE A 65 -14.75 -8.31 0.97
CA ILE A 65 -14.48 -9.25 2.06
C ILE A 65 -14.29 -8.50 3.39
N SER A 66 -13.53 -7.41 3.37
CA SER A 66 -13.25 -6.59 4.55
C SER A 66 -13.71 -5.15 4.34
N PRO A 67 -14.56 -4.60 5.23
CA PRO A 67 -14.99 -3.21 5.15
C PRO A 67 -13.85 -2.22 5.44
N HIS A 68 -12.85 -2.65 6.21
CA HIS A 68 -11.71 -1.84 6.63
C HIS A 68 -10.40 -2.51 6.26
N LEU A 69 -9.62 -1.84 5.42
CA LEU A 69 -8.35 -2.36 4.94
C LEU A 69 -7.20 -2.00 5.87
N ARG A 70 -6.23 -2.90 5.89
CA ARG A 70 -4.95 -2.76 6.56
C ARG A 70 -3.89 -3.00 5.50
N VAL A 71 -3.14 -1.96 5.15
CA VAL A 71 -2.22 -1.99 4.02
C VAL A 71 -0.82 -1.64 4.50
N ILE A 72 0.17 -2.41 4.06
CA ILE A 72 1.57 -2.05 4.18
C ILE A 72 2.12 -1.97 2.76
N ALA A 73 2.67 -0.82 2.40
CA ALA A 73 3.37 -0.63 1.15
C ALA A 73 4.84 -0.35 1.41
N ASP A 74 5.67 -1.36 1.20
CA ASP A 74 7.12 -1.26 1.23
C ASP A 74 7.65 -0.69 -0.09
N ARG A 75 8.29 0.46 0.04
CA ARG A 75 8.90 1.24 -1.04
C ARG A 75 10.33 1.62 -0.68
N SER A 76 10.91 0.94 0.32
CA SER A 76 12.28 1.21 0.77
C SER A 76 13.32 0.94 -0.32
N GLU A 77 12.97 0.15 -1.34
CA GLU A 77 13.81 -0.14 -2.51
C GLU A 77 13.47 0.72 -3.74
N ILE A 78 12.68 1.78 -3.58
CA ILE A 78 12.42 2.77 -4.64
C ILE A 78 13.26 4.02 -4.34
N PRO A 79 14.49 4.12 -4.87
CA PRO A 79 15.41 5.22 -4.54
C PRO A 79 14.93 6.58 -5.07
N SER A 80 14.08 6.59 -6.10
CA SER A 80 13.47 7.82 -6.63
C SER A 80 12.31 7.51 -7.57
N PHE A 81 11.31 8.38 -7.54
CA PHE A 81 10.28 8.47 -8.58
C PHE A 81 10.65 9.56 -9.58
N ASP A 82 10.20 9.41 -10.83
CA ASP A 82 10.12 10.55 -11.73
C ASP A 82 9.28 11.69 -11.10
N PRO A 83 9.54 12.96 -11.46
CA PRO A 83 8.75 14.09 -10.97
C PRO A 83 7.25 13.87 -11.14
N GLY A 84 6.46 14.08 -10.07
CA GLY A 84 5.02 13.85 -10.06
C GLY A 84 4.58 12.43 -9.68
N GLY A 85 5.52 11.48 -9.56
CA GLY A 85 5.20 10.09 -9.20
C GLY A 85 4.72 9.93 -7.76
N HIS A 86 5.34 10.62 -6.80
CA HIS A 86 4.91 10.60 -5.41
C HIS A 86 3.51 11.19 -5.24
N GLU A 87 3.24 12.32 -5.90
CA GLU A 87 1.97 13.03 -5.87
C GLU A 87 0.85 12.17 -6.45
N LEU A 88 1.10 11.51 -7.60
CA LEU A 88 0.16 10.56 -8.19
C LEU A 88 -0.20 9.46 -7.20
N LEU A 89 0.81 8.79 -6.62
CA LEU A 89 0.57 7.64 -5.74
C LEU A 89 -0.11 8.02 -4.43
N LEU A 90 0.16 9.21 -3.92
CA LEU A 90 -0.56 9.72 -2.75
C LEU A 90 -2.00 10.11 -3.08
N ALA A 91 -2.24 10.74 -4.25
CA ALA A 91 -3.59 10.98 -4.73
C ALA A 91 -4.36 9.66 -4.88
N THR A 92 -3.74 8.64 -5.46
CA THR A 92 -4.28 7.27 -5.52
C THR A 92 -4.72 6.77 -4.15
N TYR A 93 -3.85 6.83 -3.14
CA TYR A 93 -4.23 6.36 -1.80
C TYR A 93 -5.31 7.22 -1.14
N ASN A 94 -5.26 8.55 -1.31
CA ASN A 94 -6.28 9.43 -0.77
C ASN A 94 -7.66 9.15 -1.37
N ASP A 95 -7.72 8.83 -2.67
CA ASP A 95 -8.97 8.50 -3.37
C ASP A 95 -9.52 7.14 -2.94
N ILE A 96 -8.64 6.14 -2.82
CA ILE A 96 -9.10 4.77 -2.61
C ILE A 96 -9.35 4.46 -1.15
N LEU A 97 -8.66 5.08 -0.19
CA LEU A 97 -8.82 4.78 1.24
C LEU A 97 -10.05 5.47 1.85
N ARG A 98 -10.79 4.72 2.66
CA ARG A 98 -11.97 5.18 3.40
C ARG A 98 -11.65 5.37 4.87
N GLU A 99 -12.54 6.04 5.58
CA GLU A 99 -12.50 6.10 7.03
C GLU A 99 -12.42 4.69 7.63
N GLY A 100 -11.54 4.52 8.61
CA GLY A 100 -11.26 3.24 9.25
C GLY A 100 -10.28 2.33 8.49
N ASP A 101 -9.90 2.65 7.25
CA ASP A 101 -8.74 2.02 6.60
C ASP A 101 -7.44 2.50 7.27
N ARG A 102 -6.34 1.75 7.10
CA ARG A 102 -5.00 2.20 7.48
C ARG A 102 -3.98 1.77 6.46
N ILE A 103 -3.07 2.68 6.11
CA ILE A 103 -1.92 2.41 5.26
C ILE A 103 -0.62 2.84 5.93
N ALA A 104 0.32 1.92 6.00
CA ALA A 104 1.71 2.22 6.33
C ALA A 104 2.58 2.19 5.07
N LEU A 105 3.31 3.27 4.84
CA LEU A 105 4.29 3.40 3.77
C LEU A 105 5.69 3.20 4.35
N VAL A 106 6.37 2.10 4.04
CA VAL A 106 7.77 1.90 4.42
C VAL A 106 8.63 2.57 3.36
N VAL A 107 9.54 3.43 3.78
CA VAL A 107 10.37 4.25 2.89
C VAL A 107 11.84 4.15 3.26
N ASP A 108 12.69 4.52 2.30
CA ASP A 108 14.14 4.39 2.34
C ASP A 108 14.82 5.37 3.29
N SER A 109 14.23 6.56 3.49
CA SER A 109 14.91 7.66 4.17
C SER A 109 13.98 8.55 5.00
N SER A 110 14.55 9.19 6.02
CA SER A 110 13.88 10.21 6.84
C SER A 110 13.40 11.40 6.00
N VAL A 111 14.09 11.70 4.90
CA VAL A 111 13.70 12.77 3.97
C VAL A 111 12.40 12.41 3.26
N THR A 112 12.31 11.21 2.67
CA THR A 112 11.09 10.69 2.05
C THR A 112 9.95 10.63 3.05
N LYS A 113 10.21 10.13 4.27
CA LYS A 113 9.22 10.09 5.36
C LYS A 113 8.71 11.49 5.71
N GLY A 114 9.60 12.47 5.83
CA GLY A 114 9.26 13.87 6.11
C GLY A 114 8.47 14.52 4.98
N HIS A 115 8.82 14.22 3.73
CA HIS A 115 8.07 14.67 2.55
C HIS A 115 6.65 14.12 2.58
N ILE A 116 6.50 12.79 2.69
CA ILE A 116 5.18 12.13 2.77
C ILE A 116 4.36 12.70 3.91
N ARG A 117 4.93 12.88 5.11
CA ARG A 117 4.18 13.45 6.25
C ARG A 117 3.61 14.85 5.97
N ARG A 118 4.29 15.66 5.15
CA ARG A 118 3.84 17.01 4.80
C ARG A 118 2.66 16.99 3.84
N ILE A 119 2.60 15.99 2.96
CA ILE A 119 1.61 15.90 1.87
C ILE A 119 0.51 14.86 2.13
N ALA A 120 0.74 13.93 3.07
CA ALA A 120 -0.28 13.03 3.59
C ALA A 120 -1.22 13.83 4.49
N GLY A 121 -2.41 14.14 3.98
CA GLY A 121 -3.42 14.92 4.69
C GLY A 121 -4.35 14.10 5.58
N ARG A 122 -3.99 12.84 5.91
CA ARG A 122 -4.88 11.86 6.55
C ARG A 122 -4.17 11.10 7.67
N GLU A 123 -4.81 10.96 8.82
CA GLU A 123 -4.26 10.23 9.98
C GLU A 123 -4.10 8.73 9.69
N GLU A 124 -4.90 8.20 8.77
CA GLU A 124 -4.87 6.82 8.31
C GLU A 124 -3.66 6.48 7.43
N THR A 125 -2.86 7.48 7.04
CA THR A 125 -1.65 7.31 6.22
C THR A 125 -0.42 7.69 7.02
N GLN A 126 0.46 6.72 7.29
CA GLN A 126 1.71 6.98 8.00
C GLN A 126 2.92 6.40 7.29
N ALA A 127 4.05 7.11 7.37
CA ALA A 127 5.32 6.66 6.80
C ALA A 127 6.28 6.15 7.89
N PHE A 128 6.97 5.06 7.60
CA PHE A 128 7.87 4.35 8.52
C PHE A 128 9.22 4.07 7.84
N LEU A 129 10.27 3.96 8.65
CA LEU A 129 11.60 3.52 8.18
C LEU A 129 11.83 2.03 8.46
N SER A 130 10.83 1.34 9.00
CA SER A 130 10.92 -0.05 9.40
C SER A 130 9.59 -0.74 9.14
N LEU A 131 9.68 -1.92 8.52
CA LEU A 131 8.55 -2.80 8.29
C LEU A 131 7.92 -3.27 9.61
N SER A 132 8.71 -3.54 10.65
CA SER A 132 8.17 -3.98 11.94
C SER A 132 7.36 -2.89 12.63
N ALA A 133 7.81 -1.63 12.55
CA ALA A 133 7.07 -0.49 13.09
C ALA A 133 5.76 -0.25 12.31
N ALA A 134 5.82 -0.32 10.97
CA ALA A 134 4.64 -0.24 10.11
C ALA A 134 3.62 -1.31 10.46
N ARG A 135 4.07 -2.58 10.59
CA ARG A 135 3.20 -3.71 10.92
C ARG A 135 2.52 -3.55 12.28
N THR A 136 3.28 -3.16 13.30
CA THR A 136 2.73 -2.87 14.63
C THR A 136 1.66 -1.79 14.55
N TRP A 137 1.92 -0.68 13.86
CA TRP A 137 0.95 0.43 13.77
C TRP A 137 -0.33 0.07 13.01
N VAL A 138 -0.20 -0.64 11.87
CA VAL A 138 -1.35 -1.07 11.07
C VAL A 138 -2.24 -2.01 11.88
N LEU A 139 -1.64 -2.91 12.67
CA LEU A 139 -2.37 -3.89 13.48
C LEU A 139 -2.79 -3.38 14.87
N ALA A 140 -2.23 -2.26 15.33
CA ALA A 140 -2.56 -1.70 16.63
C ALA A 140 -3.99 -1.15 16.62
N TYR A 141 -4.87 -1.69 17.48
CA TYR A 141 -6.27 -1.28 17.62
C TYR A 141 -7.12 -1.56 16.36
N GLY A 142 -7.80 -2.70 16.40
CA GLY A 142 -8.87 -3.10 15.47
C GLY A 142 -10.08 -3.60 16.24
#